data_AF-A0A8S0FYR9-F1
#
_entry.id   AF-A0A8S0FYR9-F1
#
_cell.length_a   1.000
_cell.length_b   1.000
_cell.length_c   1.000
_cell.angle_alpha   90.00
_cell.angle_beta   90.00
_cell.angle_gamma   90.00
#
_symmetry.space_group_name_H-M   'P 1'
#
loop_
_entity.id
_entity.type
_entity.pdbx_description
1 polymer ?
#
loop_
_entity_poly.entity_id
_entity_poly.type
_entity_poly.pdbx_seq_one_letter_code
_entity_poly.pdbx_strand_id
1 'polypeptide(L)'
;MLTLEISFRTLILLGGGLFLIYKAIQEIREELSPAQEDEHGSGSRQLSLCGAIVQIMLLDIVFSLDSVITAVGLSQHIFIMIAAVMIAVGVMMFAAKTIGDFVNATPSIKILALTFLLFVGVLLVADSLNIHIAKEYLYFAIFFSLSVETLNIIRERKNKKGVPWMANPAILFVSTLIETHESHSH
;
A
#
# COMPACT_ATOMS: atom_id res chain seq x y z
N MET A 1 1.63 9.80 -38.66
CA MET A 1 2.25 9.14 -37.49
C MET A 1 1.56 9.45 -36.16
N LEU A 2 0.47 10.24 -36.11
CA LEU A 2 -0.18 10.70 -34.87
C LEU A 2 -1.34 9.83 -34.33
N THR A 3 -1.74 8.76 -35.04
CA THR A 3 -2.89 7.92 -34.60
C THR A 3 -2.47 6.73 -33.73
N LEU A 4 -1.22 6.27 -33.87
CA LEU A 4 -0.74 5.08 -33.15
C LEU A 4 -0.42 5.39 -31.68
N GLU A 5 0.10 6.58 -31.39
CA GLU A 5 0.48 6.99 -30.02
C GLU A 5 -0.74 7.12 -29.10
N ILE A 6 -1.84 7.68 -29.59
CA ILE A 6 -3.10 7.78 -28.84
C ILE A 6 -3.68 6.38 -28.62
N SER A 7 -3.63 5.50 -29.63
CA SER A 7 -4.19 4.15 -29.52
C SER A 7 -3.41 3.28 -28.53
N PHE A 8 -2.07 3.32 -28.58
CA PHE A 8 -1.21 2.53 -27.70
C PHE A 8 -1.21 3.04 -26.24
N ARG A 9 -1.15 4.37 -26.05
CA ARG A 9 -1.28 4.99 -24.72
C ARG A 9 -2.59 4.57 -24.06
N THR A 10 -3.71 4.71 -24.75
CA THR A 10 -5.03 4.33 -24.22
C THR A 10 -5.12 2.85 -23.89
N LEU A 11 -4.54 1.97 -24.73
CA LEU A 11 -4.53 0.53 -24.48
C LEU A 11 -3.75 0.16 -23.21
N ILE A 12 -2.56 0.74 -23.01
CA ILE A 12 -1.75 0.49 -21.82
C ILE A 12 -2.39 1.08 -20.56
N LEU A 13 -2.91 2.31 -20.64
CA LEU A 13 -3.55 2.96 -19.49
C LEU A 13 -4.81 2.22 -19.05
N LEU A 14 -5.67 1.83 -20.00
CA LEU A 14 -6.90 1.09 -19.71
C LEU A 14 -6.58 -0.32 -19.20
N GLY A 15 -5.71 -1.05 -19.89
CA GLY A 15 -5.33 -2.42 -19.53
C GLY A 15 -4.58 -2.49 -18.20
N GLY A 16 -3.59 -1.62 -18.02
CA GLY A 16 -2.84 -1.48 -16.77
C GLY A 16 -3.73 -1.04 -15.61
N GLY A 17 -4.60 -0.05 -15.83
CA GLY A 17 -5.55 0.42 -14.83
C GLY A 17 -6.51 -0.67 -14.34
N LEU A 18 -7.15 -1.39 -15.27
CA LEU A 18 -8.03 -2.51 -14.94
C LEU A 18 -7.29 -3.65 -14.22
N PHE A 19 -6.07 -3.97 -14.66
CA PHE A 19 -5.23 -4.98 -14.01
C PHE A 19 -4.90 -4.59 -12.56
N LEU A 20 -4.52 -3.33 -12.31
CA LEU A 20 -4.22 -2.83 -10.97
C LEU A 20 -5.44 -2.87 -10.06
N ILE A 21 -6.62 -2.45 -10.53
CA ILE A 21 -7.87 -2.52 -9.77
C ILE A 21 -8.17 -3.96 -9.37
N TYR A 22 -8.17 -4.88 -10.34
CA TYR A 22 -8.47 -6.29 -10.08
C TYR A 22 -7.51 -6.89 -9.02
N LYS A 23 -6.21 -6.65 -9.18
CA LYS A 23 -5.19 -7.14 -8.25
C LYS A 23 -5.31 -6.51 -6.87
N ALA A 24 -5.53 -5.20 -6.77
CA ALA A 24 -5.69 -4.53 -5.48
C ALA A 24 -6.89 -5.10 -4.70
N ILE A 25 -8.04 -5.29 -5.35
CA ILE A 25 -9.23 -5.86 -4.69
C ILE A 25 -8.98 -7.32 -4.28
N GLN A 26 -8.30 -8.11 -5.12
CA GLN A 26 -7.93 -9.48 -4.76
C GLN A 26 -7.07 -9.51 -3.50
N GLU A 27 -6.02 -8.70 -3.47
CA GLU A 27 -5.08 -8.65 -2.35
C GLU A 27 -5.74 -8.13 -1.08
N ILE A 28 -6.61 -7.10 -1.17
CA ILE A 28 -7.36 -6.58 -0.03
C ILE A 28 -8.31 -7.64 0.52
N ARG A 29 -8.98 -8.44 -0.32
CA ARG A 29 -9.84 -9.53 0.14
C ARG A 29 -9.04 -10.61 0.86
N GLU A 30 -7.88 -10.98 0.32
CA GLU A 30 -6.99 -11.97 0.95
C GLU A 30 -6.44 -11.47 2.29
N GLU A 31 -6.15 -10.17 2.42
CA GLU A 31 -5.69 -9.56 3.69
C GLU A 31 -6.80 -9.42 4.74
N LEU A 32 -8.05 -9.19 4.30
CA LEU A 32 -9.21 -9.03 5.18
C LEU A 32 -9.90 -10.35 5.55
N SER A 33 -9.62 -11.43 4.81
CA SER A 33 -10.07 -12.78 5.19
C SER A 33 -9.47 -13.11 6.56
N PRO A 34 -10.29 -13.31 7.60
CA PRO A 34 -9.77 -13.72 8.90
C PRO A 34 -9.00 -15.02 8.68
N ALA A 35 -7.79 -15.08 9.21
CA ALA A 35 -7.05 -16.32 9.34
C ALA A 35 -8.02 -17.36 9.89
N GLN A 36 -8.43 -18.33 9.07
CA GLN A 36 -9.00 -19.55 9.61
C GLN A 36 -7.95 -20.07 10.59
N GLU A 37 -8.35 -20.12 11.86
CA GLU A 37 -7.73 -20.92 12.90
C GLU A 37 -7.87 -22.38 12.47
N ASP A 38 -7.07 -22.81 11.51
CA ASP A 38 -6.86 -24.23 11.28
C ASP A 38 -5.50 -24.57 11.89
N GLU A 39 -5.58 -25.29 13.01
CA GLU A 39 -4.52 -26.15 13.49
C GLU A 39 -3.94 -26.93 12.30
N HIS A 40 -2.77 -26.54 11.81
CA HIS A 40 -1.67 -27.40 11.39
C HIS A 40 -0.52 -26.56 10.83
N GLY A 41 0.62 -26.65 11.51
CA GLY A 41 1.98 -26.65 10.97
C GLY A 41 2.36 -25.71 9.82
N SER A 42 3.27 -24.78 10.14
CA SER A 42 4.34 -24.32 9.24
C SER A 42 3.91 -23.67 7.93
N GLY A 43 3.72 -22.36 7.97
CA GLY A 43 3.77 -21.53 6.77
C GLY A 43 3.59 -20.09 7.16
N SER A 44 4.71 -19.39 7.39
CA SER A 44 4.74 -17.94 7.46
C SER A 44 3.88 -17.39 6.32
N ARG A 45 2.77 -16.74 6.69
CA ARG A 45 1.85 -16.04 5.80
C ARG A 45 2.58 -14.80 5.26
N GLN A 46 3.61 -15.03 4.46
CA GLN A 46 4.17 -14.06 3.53
C GLN A 46 3.06 -13.78 2.52
N LEU A 47 2.22 -12.80 2.84
CA LEU A 47 1.53 -12.10 1.75
C LEU A 47 2.62 -11.71 0.76
N SER A 48 2.46 -12.16 -0.47
CA SER A 48 3.59 -12.31 -1.36
C SER A 48 4.24 -10.94 -1.59
N LEU A 49 5.44 -10.78 -1.03
CA LEU A 49 6.35 -9.68 -1.33
C LEU A 49 6.42 -9.40 -2.84
N CYS A 50 6.32 -10.45 -3.66
CA CYS A 50 6.24 -10.34 -5.10
C CYS A 50 5.01 -9.58 -5.60
N GLY A 51 3.84 -9.67 -4.95
CA GLY A 51 2.63 -8.95 -5.33
C GLY A 51 2.81 -7.43 -5.23
N ALA A 52 3.20 -6.93 -4.06
CA ALA A 52 3.46 -5.50 -3.86
C ALA A 52 4.62 -4.98 -4.71
N ILE A 53 5.68 -5.77 -4.89
CA ILE A 53 6.83 -5.38 -5.75
C ILE A 53 6.41 -5.29 -7.22
N VAL A 54 5.65 -6.26 -7.74
CA VAL A 54 5.14 -6.24 -9.12
C VAL A 54 4.21 -5.05 -9.33
N GLN A 55 3.43 -4.70 -8.32
CA GLN A 55 2.54 -3.54 -8.34
C GLN A 55 3.31 -2.22 -8.38
N ILE A 56 4.36 -2.07 -7.57
CA ILE A 56 5.26 -0.90 -7.60
C ILE A 56 5.94 -0.80 -8.98
N MET A 57 6.41 -1.92 -9.54
CA MET A 57 6.98 -1.96 -10.90
C MET A 57 5.98 -1.50 -11.97
N LEU A 58 4.73 -1.98 -11.91
CA LEU A 58 3.70 -1.58 -12.87
C LEU A 58 3.33 -0.11 -12.73
N LEU A 59 3.24 0.40 -11.50
CA LEU A 59 2.99 1.81 -11.22
C LEU A 59 4.12 2.68 -11.77
N ASP A 60 5.37 2.26 -11.58
CA ASP A 60 6.55 2.95 -12.11
C ASP A 60 6.59 2.94 -13.65
N ILE A 61 6.24 1.82 -14.29
CA ILE A 61 6.14 1.74 -15.76
C ILE A 61 5.07 2.71 -16.29
N VAL A 62 3.91 2.78 -15.65
CA VAL A 62 2.84 3.68 -16.15
C VAL A 62 3.14 5.14 -15.83
N PHE A 63 3.70 5.44 -14.66
CA PHE A 63 4.07 6.81 -14.27
C PHE A 63 5.27 7.35 -15.07
N SER A 64 6.22 6.48 -15.41
CA SER A 64 7.33 6.82 -16.30
C SER A 64 6.86 7.05 -17.73
N LEU A 65 5.92 6.23 -18.25
CA LEU A 65 5.35 6.45 -19.58
C LEU A 65 4.52 7.74 -19.66
N ASP A 66 3.72 8.07 -18.66
CA ASP A 66 2.90 9.30 -18.66
C ASP A 66 3.78 10.56 -18.51
N SER A 67 4.81 10.52 -17.66
CA SER A 67 5.78 11.61 -17.48
C SER A 67 6.62 11.83 -18.75
N VAL A 68 7.04 10.75 -19.42
CA VAL A 68 7.75 10.82 -20.70
C VAL A 68 6.85 11.37 -21.79
N ILE A 69 5.64 10.84 -21.97
CA ILE A 69 4.72 11.30 -23.02
C ILE A 69 4.34 12.78 -22.80
N THR A 70 4.09 13.20 -21.55
CA THR A 70 3.81 14.60 -21.21
C THR A 70 5.02 15.50 -21.47
N ALA A 71 6.23 15.04 -21.16
CA ALA A 71 7.46 15.81 -21.38
C ALA A 71 7.86 15.87 -22.86
N VAL A 72 7.66 14.81 -23.65
CA VAL A 72 7.88 14.82 -25.12
C VAL A 72 6.89 15.76 -25.80
N GLY A 73 5.65 15.86 -25.29
CA GLY A 73 4.66 16.83 -25.76
C GLY A 73 5.01 18.30 -25.46
N LEU A 74 5.93 18.57 -24.53
CA LEU A 74 6.25 19.91 -24.04
C LEU A 74 7.71 20.37 -24.29
N SER A 75 8.67 19.48 -24.60
CA SER A 75 10.10 19.80 -24.65
C SER A 75 10.81 19.23 -25.88
N GLN A 76 11.67 20.03 -26.51
CA GLN A 76 12.51 19.60 -27.64
C GLN A 76 13.78 18.81 -27.20
N HIS A 77 14.03 18.69 -25.89
CA HIS A 77 15.26 18.08 -25.37
C HIS A 77 15.04 16.65 -24.83
N ILE A 78 14.85 15.72 -25.76
CA ILE A 78 14.67 14.27 -25.49
C ILE A 78 15.78 13.70 -24.60
N PHE A 79 17.03 14.16 -24.76
CA PHE A 79 18.18 13.69 -23.97
C PHE A 79 18.04 13.90 -22.47
N ILE A 80 17.49 15.06 -22.05
CA ILE A 80 17.36 15.41 -20.62
C ILE A 80 16.31 14.49 -19.96
N MET A 81 15.25 14.18 -20.70
CA MET A 81 14.16 13.34 -20.24
C MET A 81 14.59 11.88 -20.06
N ILE A 82 15.32 11.32 -21.05
CA ILE A 82 15.86 9.96 -20.94
C ILE A 82 16.82 9.86 -19.75
N ALA A 83 17.71 10.84 -19.58
CA ALA A 83 18.63 10.87 -18.44
C ALA A 83 17.88 10.92 -17.09
N ALA A 84 16.82 11.72 -16.98
CA ALA A 84 16.01 11.80 -15.77
C ALA A 84 15.30 10.48 -15.44
N VAL A 85 14.72 9.80 -16.43
CA VAL A 85 14.06 8.49 -16.24
C VAL A 85 15.07 7.43 -15.79
N MET A 86 16.24 7.38 -16.42
CA MET A 86 17.28 6.41 -16.04
C MET A 86 17.75 6.61 -14.59
N ILE A 87 17.92 7.86 -14.15
CA ILE A 87 18.25 8.17 -12.75
C ILE A 87 17.11 7.76 -11.82
N ALA A 88 15.86 8.07 -12.17
CA ALA A 88 14.70 7.73 -11.37
C ALA A 88 14.55 6.22 -11.15
N VAL A 89 14.65 5.42 -12.23
CA VAL A 89 14.62 3.95 -12.15
C VAL A 89 15.75 3.42 -11.27
N GLY A 90 16.97 3.97 -11.40
CA GLY A 90 18.10 3.58 -10.55
C GLY A 90 17.84 3.82 -9.06
N VAL A 91 17.26 4.97 -8.71
CA VAL A 91 16.87 5.31 -7.33
C VAL A 91 15.74 4.39 -6.83
N MET A 92 14.72 4.13 -7.66
CA MET A 92 13.61 3.25 -7.30
C MET A 92 14.05 1.81 -7.09
N MET A 93 14.95 1.27 -7.92
CA MET A 93 15.51 -0.06 -7.73
C MET A 93 16.31 -0.19 -6.43
N PHE A 94 17.10 0.83 -6.08
CA PHE A 94 17.83 0.85 -4.81
C PHE A 94 16.88 0.94 -3.60
N ALA A 95 15.81 1.73 -3.72
CA ALA A 95 14.85 1.92 -2.64
C ALA A 95 13.83 0.78 -2.51
N ALA A 96 13.57 -0.01 -3.57
CA ALA A 96 12.52 -1.02 -3.61
C ALA A 96 12.62 -2.04 -2.47
N LYS A 97 13.84 -2.48 -2.13
CA LYS A 97 14.06 -3.42 -1.02
C LYS A 97 13.66 -2.81 0.33
N THR A 98 14.13 -1.59 0.60
CA THR A 98 13.83 -0.86 1.85
C THR A 98 12.35 -0.54 1.98
N ILE A 99 11.70 -0.12 0.88
CA ILE A 99 10.27 0.16 0.84
C ILE A 99 9.47 -1.13 1.07
N GLY A 100 9.86 -2.24 0.43
CA GLY A 100 9.23 -3.55 0.62
C GLY A 100 9.32 -4.05 2.07
N ASP A 101 10.51 -3.94 2.67
CA ASP A 101 10.74 -4.31 4.08
C ASP A 101 9.86 -3.45 5.02
N PHE A 102 9.70 -2.16 4.73
CA PHE A 102 8.85 -1.24 5.50
C PHE A 102 7.35 -1.53 5.36
N VAL A 103 6.88 -1.85 4.14
CA VAL A 103 5.48 -2.19 3.88
C VAL A 103 5.08 -3.48 4.62
N ASN A 104 5.98 -4.46 4.74
CA ASN A 104 5.68 -5.70 5.48
C ASN A 104 5.72 -5.55 7.00
N ALA A 105 6.46 -4.57 7.53
CA ALA A 105 6.67 -4.44 8.97
C ALA A 105 5.38 -4.07 9.73
N THR A 106 4.40 -3.48 9.05
CA THR A 106 3.15 -2.99 9.66
C THR A 106 1.95 -3.22 8.75
N PRO A 107 0.97 -4.04 9.16
CA PRO A 107 -0.23 -4.36 8.36
C PRO A 107 -1.01 -3.13 7.87
N SER A 108 -1.09 -2.06 8.66
CA SER A 108 -1.79 -0.83 8.26
C SER A 108 -1.16 -0.16 7.04
N ILE A 109 0.18 -0.13 6.96
CA ILE A 109 0.90 0.48 5.81
C ILE A 109 0.69 -0.35 4.54
N LYS A 110 0.58 -1.66 4.68
CA LYS A 110 0.30 -2.59 3.59
C LYS A 110 -1.10 -2.39 3.00
N ILE A 111 -2.13 -2.30 3.85
CA ILE A 111 -3.51 -1.99 3.40
C ILE A 111 -3.56 -0.60 2.78
N LEU A 112 -2.82 0.37 3.32
CA LEU A 112 -2.71 1.71 2.76
C LEU A 112 -2.07 1.69 1.35
N ALA A 113 -1.00 0.91 1.15
CA ALA A 113 -0.36 0.74 -0.16
C ALA A 113 -1.27 0.06 -1.18
N LEU A 114 -2.03 -0.97 -0.78
CA LEU A 114 -2.99 -1.66 -1.66
C LEU A 114 -4.17 -0.75 -2.03
N THR A 115 -4.63 0.08 -1.09
CA THR A 115 -5.67 1.08 -1.35
C THR A 115 -5.17 2.18 -2.28
N PHE A 116 -3.92 2.63 -2.09
CA PHE A 116 -3.28 3.56 -3.01
C PHE A 116 -3.18 2.97 -4.42
N LEU A 117 -2.79 1.69 -4.54
CA LEU A 117 -2.74 1.01 -5.82
C LEU A 117 -4.10 0.92 -6.51
N LEU A 118 -5.16 0.56 -5.77
CA LEU A 118 -6.54 0.58 -6.27
C LEU A 118 -6.87 1.96 -6.85
N PHE A 119 -6.55 3.03 -6.11
CA PHE A 119 -6.81 4.39 -6.51
C PHE A 119 -6.02 4.78 -7.77
N VAL A 120 -4.74 4.40 -7.86
CA VAL A 120 -3.95 4.60 -9.08
C VAL A 120 -4.56 3.86 -10.27
N GLY A 121 -5.01 2.62 -10.09
CA GLY A 121 -5.70 1.87 -11.14
C GLY A 121 -6.96 2.59 -11.65
N VAL A 122 -7.78 3.15 -10.75
CA VAL A 122 -8.98 3.93 -11.10
C VAL A 122 -8.62 5.17 -11.93
N LEU A 123 -7.54 5.87 -11.59
CA LEU A 123 -7.13 7.06 -12.33
C LEU A 123 -6.59 6.73 -13.71
N LEU A 124 -5.86 5.63 -13.86
CA LEU A 124 -5.37 5.21 -15.18
C LEU A 124 -6.53 4.89 -16.11
N VAL A 125 -7.58 4.25 -15.58
CA VAL A 125 -8.83 4.05 -16.32
C VAL A 125 -9.49 5.41 -16.63
N ALA A 126 -9.61 6.31 -15.67
CA ALA A 126 -10.20 7.64 -15.89
C ALA A 126 -9.44 8.46 -16.95
N ASP A 127 -8.11 8.45 -16.89
CA ASP A 127 -7.22 9.17 -17.82
C ASP A 127 -7.25 8.54 -19.22
N SER A 128 -7.37 7.21 -19.31
CA SER A 128 -7.59 6.52 -20.60
C SER A 128 -8.91 6.90 -21.27
N LEU A 129 -9.91 7.29 -20.48
CA LEU A 129 -11.21 7.78 -20.94
C LEU A 129 -11.23 9.31 -21.18
N ASN A 130 -10.07 9.97 -21.10
CA ASN A 130 -9.92 11.44 -21.17
C ASN A 130 -10.68 12.23 -20.08
N ILE A 131 -11.07 11.57 -18.98
CA ILE A 131 -11.65 12.24 -17.82
C ILE A 131 -10.50 12.83 -17.00
N HIS A 132 -10.29 14.13 -17.17
CA HIS A 132 -9.22 14.85 -16.48
C HIS A 132 -9.59 15.08 -15.02
N ILE A 133 -9.23 14.13 -14.16
CA ILE A 133 -9.17 14.34 -12.71
C ILE A 133 -7.88 15.11 -12.42
N ALA A 134 -8.02 16.27 -11.79
CA ALA A 134 -6.89 17.08 -11.33
C ALA A 134 -6.01 16.27 -10.36
N LYS A 135 -4.81 15.88 -10.83
CA LYS A 135 -3.84 15.02 -10.12
C LYS A 135 -3.36 15.68 -8.81
N GLU A 136 -3.51 17.00 -8.69
CA GLU A 136 -3.14 17.79 -7.52
C GLU A 136 -3.93 17.39 -6.26
N TYR A 137 -5.24 17.12 -6.41
CA TYR A 137 -6.10 16.71 -5.28
C TYR A 137 -5.70 15.35 -4.73
N LEU A 138 -5.20 14.47 -5.61
CA LEU A 138 -4.73 13.16 -5.24
C LEU A 138 -3.44 13.22 -4.43
N TYR A 139 -2.47 14.02 -4.88
CA TYR A 139 -1.20 14.14 -4.15
C TYR A 139 -1.46 14.68 -2.75
N PHE A 140 -2.41 15.63 -2.64
CA PHE A 140 -2.87 16.12 -1.35
C PHE A 140 -3.54 15.03 -0.50
N ALA A 141 -4.42 14.21 -1.09
CA ALA A 141 -5.11 13.13 -0.38
C ALA A 141 -4.15 12.06 0.17
N ILE A 142 -3.14 11.65 -0.61
CA ILE A 142 -2.13 10.67 -0.18
C ILE A 142 -1.25 11.24 0.92
N PHE A 143 -0.78 12.49 0.75
CA PHE A 143 0.03 13.17 1.75
C PHE A 143 -0.73 13.31 3.08
N PHE A 144 -2.00 13.70 3.00
CA PHE A 144 -2.86 13.80 4.18
C PHE A 144 -3.09 12.43 4.85
N SER A 145 -3.40 11.40 4.07
CA SER A 145 -3.62 10.04 4.58
C SER A 145 -2.37 9.46 5.26
N LEU A 146 -1.19 9.59 4.64
CA LEU A 146 0.09 9.17 5.24
C LEU A 146 0.41 9.96 6.51
N SER A 147 0.11 11.25 6.55
CA SER A 147 0.30 12.08 7.73
C SER A 147 -0.57 11.60 8.89
N VAL A 148 -1.85 11.31 8.62
CA VAL A 148 -2.79 10.77 9.61
C VAL A 148 -2.35 9.39 10.09
N GLU A 149 -1.93 8.50 9.20
CA GLU A 149 -1.45 7.16 9.55
C GLU A 149 -0.18 7.23 10.40
N THR A 150 0.75 8.13 10.06
CA THR A 150 1.96 8.37 10.86
C THR A 150 1.61 8.82 12.28
N LEU A 151 0.65 9.74 12.41
CA LEU A 151 0.15 10.17 13.72
C LEU A 151 -0.53 9.01 14.47
N ASN A 152 -1.28 8.15 13.77
CA ASN A 152 -1.93 6.99 14.36
C ASN A 152 -0.89 5.98 14.91
N ILE A 153 0.14 5.67 14.12
CA ILE A 153 1.26 4.80 14.54
C ILE A 153 1.99 5.40 15.76
N ILE A 154 2.25 6.72 15.77
CA ILE A 154 2.89 7.40 16.90
C ILE A 154 2.01 7.32 18.16
N ARG A 155 0.70 7.49 18.02
CA ARG A 155 -0.26 7.38 19.12
C ARG A 155 -0.29 5.95 19.68
N GLU A 156 -0.36 4.93 18.83
CA GLU A 156 -0.36 3.53 19.26
C GLU A 156 0.95 3.14 19.97
N ARG A 157 2.11 3.63 19.51
CA ARG A 157 3.39 3.44 20.20
C ARG A 157 3.41 4.05 21.59
N LYS A 158 2.73 5.19 21.80
CA LYS A 158 2.58 5.81 23.13
C LYS A 158 1.60 5.02 24.02
N ASN A 159 0.56 4.43 23.44
CA ASN A 159 -0.46 3.68 24.17
C ASN A 159 -0.04 2.25 24.56
N LYS A 160 0.96 1.65 23.89
CA LYS A 160 1.60 0.38 24.32
C LYS A 160 2.47 0.50 25.57
N LYS A 161 2.62 1.71 26.15
CA LYS A 161 3.11 1.92 27.52
C LYS A 161 1.96 1.98 28.55
N GLY A 162 0.76 1.51 28.18
CA GLY A 162 -0.33 1.25 29.12
C GLY A 162 -0.06 -0.02 29.92
N VAL A 163 0.11 0.17 31.22
CA VAL A 163 0.32 -0.81 32.30
C VAL A 163 -0.32 -2.20 32.02
N PRO A 164 0.38 -3.32 32.26
CA PRO A 164 -0.21 -4.66 32.17
C PRO A 164 -1.53 -4.72 32.94
N TRP A 165 -2.58 -5.25 32.34
CA TRP A 165 -3.90 -5.41 32.98
C TRP A 165 -3.84 -6.23 34.28
N MET A 166 -2.77 -7.02 34.48
CA MET A 166 -2.47 -7.77 35.70
C MET A 166 -1.89 -6.92 36.85
N ALA A 167 -1.51 -5.67 36.59
CA ALA A 167 -0.97 -4.77 37.61
C ALA A 167 -2.03 -3.83 38.22
N ASN A 168 -3.32 -4.04 37.90
CA ASN A 168 -4.41 -3.37 38.60
C ASN A 168 -4.69 -4.09 39.93
N PRO A 169 -4.44 -3.48 41.11
CA PRO A 169 -4.66 -4.13 42.40
C PRO A 169 -6.11 -4.59 42.60
N ALA A 170 -7.08 -3.97 41.93
CA ALA A 170 -8.47 -4.39 41.98
C ALA A 170 -8.71 -5.76 41.30
N ILE A 171 -8.01 -6.06 40.20
CA ILE A 171 -8.17 -7.33 39.48
C ILE A 171 -7.46 -8.47 40.22
N LEU A 172 -6.30 -8.20 40.82
CA LEU A 172 -5.63 -9.13 41.72
C LEU A 172 -6.50 -9.45 42.95
N PHE A 173 -7.20 -8.47 43.51
CA PHE A 173 -8.11 -8.72 44.62
C PHE A 173 -9.29 -9.62 44.22
N VAL A 174 -9.85 -9.41 43.02
CA VAL A 174 -10.95 -10.24 42.49
C VAL A 174 -10.47 -11.67 42.18
N SER A 175 -9.30 -11.85 41.56
CA SER A 175 -8.75 -13.20 41.31
C SER A 175 -8.43 -13.94 42.61
N THR A 176 -7.87 -13.24 43.60
CA THR A 176 -7.58 -13.84 44.92
C THR A 176 -8.88 -14.23 45.64
N LEU A 177 -9.94 -13.41 45.56
CA LEU A 177 -11.24 -13.75 46.16
C LEU A 177 -11.93 -14.94 45.48
N ILE A 178 -11.76 -15.11 44.16
CA ILE A 178 -12.30 -16.27 43.43
C ILE A 178 -11.54 -17.54 43.84
N GLU A 179 -10.21 -17.46 43.94
CA GLU A 179 -9.35 -18.61 44.29
C GLU A 179 -9.52 -19.07 45.75
N THR A 180 -9.85 -18.13 46.65
CA THR A 180 -10.16 -18.46 48.06
C THR A 180 -11.54 -19.13 48.21
N HIS A 181 -12.44 -18.97 47.24
CA HIS A 181 -13.80 -19.54 47.29
C HIS A 181 -13.90 -20.94 46.67
N GLU A 182 -12.93 -21.33 45.83
CA GLU A 182 -12.87 -22.64 45.16
C GLU A 182 -12.14 -23.71 45.99
N SER A 183 -11.28 -23.30 46.93
CA SER A 183 -10.56 -24.21 47.84
C SER A 183 -11.44 -24.83 48.95
N HIS A 184 -12.71 -24.45 49.07
CA HIS A 184 -13.61 -24.94 50.14
C HIS A 184 -14.74 -25.87 49.64
N SER A 185 -14.74 -26.25 48.36
CA SER A 185 -15.73 -27.18 47.78
C SER A 185 -15.19 -28.58 47.47
N HIS A 186 -14.09 -29.00 48.11
CA HIS A 186 -13.60 -30.38 48.12
C HIS A 186 -13.58 -30.97 49.52
#